data_AF-T0HQ50-F1
#
_entry.id   AF-T0HQ50-F1
#
_cell.length_a   1.000
_cell.length_b   1.000
_cell.length_c   1.000
_cell.angle_alpha   90.00
_cell.angle_beta   90.00
_cell.angle_gamma   90.00
#
_symmetry.space_group_name_H-M   'P 1'
#
loop_
_entity.id
_entity.type
_entity.pdbx_description
1 polymer ?
#
loop_
_entity_poly.entity_id
_entity_poly.type
_entity_poly.pdbx_seq_one_letter_code
_entity_poly.pdbx_strand_id
1 'polypeptide(L)'
;MPSEFPDRPTLIAQARESIARGSKSFALASKLFDRPTCERAWLLYAWCRKCDDIADGQDHGGTMRGVADGQARLSTIRVLTDAALQGEPTGDPAFDGFGLVMRECAIPERYAHDLIEGFALDAREWRPRSEADMLRYCYHVAGAVGCMMAILMGVDPGDEATLDRACDLGLAFQLANIARDISEDEAAGRCYLPEEWLVEMDVPPGEHMKPWVRPRLAILARRLADRAAAYEESARHGTGA
;
A
#
# COMPACT_ATOMS: atom_id res chain seq x y z
N MET A 1 12.49 -16.53 27.05
CA MET A 1 12.60 -15.14 27.52
C MET A 1 11.51 -14.38 26.78
N PRO A 2 10.59 -13.65 27.44
CA PRO A 2 9.71 -12.75 26.69
C PRO A 2 10.62 -11.79 25.90
N SER A 3 10.39 -11.63 24.59
CA SER A 3 11.21 -10.69 23.81
C SER A 3 10.96 -9.29 24.37
N GLU A 4 12.02 -8.62 24.82
CA GLU A 4 11.92 -7.24 25.28
C GLU A 4 11.45 -6.35 24.13
N PHE A 5 10.58 -5.39 24.44
CA PHE A 5 10.13 -4.39 23.47
C PHE A 5 11.37 -3.59 23.01
N PRO A 6 11.65 -3.48 21.70
CA PRO A 6 12.77 -2.68 21.23
C PRO A 6 12.59 -1.20 21.62
N ASP A 7 13.67 -0.52 21.98
CA ASP A 7 13.60 0.92 22.24
C ASP A 7 13.29 1.72 20.96
N ARG A 8 12.65 2.89 21.12
CA ARG A 8 12.26 3.74 20.00
C ARG A 8 13.44 4.12 19.07
N PRO A 9 14.62 4.54 19.58
CA PRO A 9 15.77 4.81 18.71
C PRO A 9 16.15 3.64 17.81
N THR A 10 16.09 2.41 18.32
CA THR A 10 16.38 1.18 17.57
C THR A 10 15.36 0.97 16.45
N LEU A 11 14.07 1.09 16.78
CA LEU A 11 12.99 0.96 15.80
C LEU A 11 13.15 1.99 14.66
N ILE A 12 13.43 3.25 15.00
CA ILE A 12 13.63 4.33 14.02
C ILE A 12 14.85 4.05 13.13
N ALA A 13 15.96 3.56 13.70
CA ALA A 13 17.16 3.27 12.94
C ALA A 13 16.91 2.18 11.88
N GLN A 14 16.21 1.11 12.26
CA GLN A 14 15.85 0.02 11.35
C GLN A 14 14.83 0.46 10.30
N ALA A 15 13.83 1.25 10.69
CA ALA A 15 12.84 1.79 9.77
C ALA A 15 13.47 2.74 8.73
N ARG A 16 14.42 3.58 9.17
CA ARG A 16 15.20 4.45 8.28
C ARG A 16 16.02 3.66 7.26
N GLU A 17 16.58 2.52 7.68
CA GLU A 17 17.31 1.64 6.77
C GLU A 17 16.37 0.98 5.75
N SER A 18 15.21 0.51 6.20
CA SER A 18 14.17 -0.07 5.34
C SER A 18 13.75 0.90 4.22
N ILE A 19 13.39 2.14 4.56
CA ILE A 19 12.97 3.13 3.55
C ILE A 19 14.10 3.53 2.60
N ALA A 20 15.34 3.65 3.10
CA ALA A 20 16.49 4.00 2.28
C ALA A 20 16.81 2.95 1.20
N ARG A 21 16.54 1.66 1.50
CA ARG A 21 16.70 0.55 0.55
C ARG A 21 15.48 0.37 -0.34
N GLY A 22 14.28 0.51 0.22
CA GLY A 22 13.02 0.15 -0.44
C GLY A 22 12.44 1.21 -1.37
N SER A 23 12.64 2.51 -1.10
CA SER A 23 12.13 3.56 -1.99
C SER A 23 12.93 4.86 -1.90
N LYS A 24 13.61 5.20 -3.00
CA LYS A 24 14.35 6.46 -3.12
C LYS A 24 13.42 7.68 -3.10
N SER A 25 12.24 7.58 -3.71
CA SER A 25 11.28 8.69 -3.78
C SER A 25 10.69 9.00 -2.41
N PHE A 26 10.20 7.98 -1.69
CA PHE A 26 9.66 8.18 -0.33
C PHE A 26 10.75 8.61 0.66
N ALA A 27 11.96 8.04 0.57
CA ALA A 27 13.08 8.44 1.43
C ALA A 27 13.53 9.90 1.19
N LEU A 28 13.36 10.44 -0.02
CA LEU A 28 13.61 11.85 -0.32
C LEU A 28 12.46 12.73 0.17
N ALA A 29 11.21 12.36 -0.14
CA ALA A 29 10.02 13.12 0.24
C ALA A 29 9.87 13.23 1.76
N SER A 30 10.16 12.17 2.52
CA SER A 30 10.03 12.17 3.99
C SER A 30 10.92 13.23 4.65
N LYS A 31 12.02 13.65 4.01
CA LYS A 31 12.93 14.68 4.54
C LYS A 31 12.35 16.10 4.50
N LEU A 32 11.20 16.29 3.86
CA LEU A 32 10.48 17.55 3.87
C LEU A 32 9.71 17.79 5.19
N PHE A 33 9.47 16.72 5.96
CA PHE A 33 8.78 16.81 7.24
C PHE A 33 9.70 17.24 8.39
N ASP A 34 9.10 17.75 9.47
CA ASP A 34 9.78 17.85 10.75
C ASP A 34 10.21 16.46 11.23
N ARG A 35 11.20 16.43 12.12
CA ARG A 35 11.84 15.18 12.54
C ARG A 35 10.86 14.16 13.14
N PRO A 36 10.00 14.50 14.12
CA PRO A 36 8.98 13.59 14.64
C PRO A 36 8.10 12.96 13.56
N THR A 37 7.55 13.77 12.65
CA THR A 37 6.69 13.30 11.55
C THR A 37 7.45 12.38 10.60
N CYS A 38 8.70 12.72 10.27
CA CYS A 38 9.58 11.91 9.43
C CYS A 38 9.86 10.53 10.05
N GLU A 39 10.17 10.49 11.35
CA GLU A 39 10.42 9.23 12.08
C GLU A 39 9.17 8.33 12.11
N ARG A 40 7.97 8.91 12.31
CA ARG A 40 6.70 8.17 12.24
C ARG A 40 6.42 7.63 10.84
N ALA A 41 6.65 8.44 9.79
CA ALA A 41 6.49 8.01 8.42
C ALA A 41 7.42 6.85 8.05
N TRP A 42 8.66 6.83 8.56
CA TRP A 42 9.57 5.70 8.38
C TRP A 42 9.05 4.41 9.02
N LEU A 43 8.53 4.50 10.25
CA LEU A 43 7.98 3.34 10.97
C LEU A 43 6.76 2.76 10.24
N LEU A 44 5.84 3.62 9.77
CA LEU A 44 4.70 3.19 8.96
C LEU A 44 5.17 2.52 7.65
N TYR A 45 6.12 3.16 6.94
CA TYR A 45 6.68 2.61 5.71
C TYR A 45 7.32 1.24 5.94
N ALA A 46 8.07 1.07 7.03
CA ALA A 46 8.76 -0.17 7.34
C ALA A 46 7.76 -1.33 7.51
N TRP A 47 6.62 -1.09 8.14
CA TRP A 47 5.55 -2.07 8.25
C TRP A 47 4.86 -2.37 6.91
N CYS A 48 4.51 -1.36 6.12
CA CYS A 48 3.93 -1.58 4.78
C CYS A 48 4.86 -2.45 3.93
N ARG A 49 6.16 -2.12 3.92
CA ARG A 49 7.18 -2.88 3.17
C ARG A 49 7.37 -4.30 3.70
N LYS A 50 7.33 -4.49 5.02
CA LYS A 50 7.43 -5.82 5.62
C LYS A 50 6.22 -6.69 5.29
N CYS A 51 5.02 -6.11 5.30
CA CYS A 51 3.80 -6.81 4.89
C CYS A 51 3.87 -7.23 3.41
N ASP A 52 4.32 -6.33 2.55
CA ASP A 52 4.55 -6.57 1.12
C ASP A 52 5.56 -7.71 0.89
N ASP A 53 6.72 -7.68 1.57
CA ASP A 53 7.71 -8.77 1.53
C ASP A 53 7.11 -10.12 1.95
N ILE A 54 6.33 -10.15 3.04
CA ILE A 54 5.66 -11.37 3.51
C ILE A 54 4.61 -11.83 2.48
N ALA A 55 3.80 -10.92 1.93
CA ALA A 55 2.76 -11.24 0.97
C ALA A 55 3.35 -11.83 -0.33
N ASP A 56 4.45 -11.26 -0.82
CA ASP A 56 5.15 -11.74 -2.02
C ASP A 56 6.03 -12.97 -1.74
N GLY A 57 6.26 -13.33 -0.47
CA GLY A 57 7.11 -14.47 -0.09
C GLY A 57 8.59 -14.21 -0.33
N GLN A 58 9.00 -12.94 -0.25
CA GLN A 58 10.37 -12.49 -0.36
C GLN A 58 10.98 -12.33 1.03
N ASP A 59 12.25 -12.70 1.20
CA ASP A 59 13.06 -12.23 2.32
C ASP A 59 14.19 -11.39 1.75
N HIS A 60 14.06 -10.06 1.85
CA HIS A 60 15.10 -9.09 1.49
C HIS A 60 15.84 -9.37 0.16
N GLY A 61 15.11 -9.62 -0.93
CA GLY A 61 15.70 -9.83 -2.26
C GLY A 61 16.46 -11.15 -2.45
N GLY A 62 16.30 -12.12 -1.54
CA GLY A 62 16.84 -13.49 -1.65
C GLY A 62 15.78 -14.52 -2.07
N THR A 63 16.23 -15.59 -2.75
CA THR A 63 15.42 -16.73 -3.21
C THR A 63 14.50 -17.31 -2.12
N MET A 64 13.23 -17.53 -2.51
CA MET A 64 12.14 -18.12 -1.71
C MET A 64 12.63 -19.18 -0.71
N ARG A 65 12.45 -18.92 0.58
CA ARG A 65 12.47 -19.95 1.62
C ARG A 65 11.29 -19.74 2.56
N GLY A 66 10.30 -20.63 2.43
CA GLY A 66 9.35 -20.90 3.50
C GLY A 66 8.03 -20.13 3.43
N VAL A 67 7.14 -20.60 2.55
CA VAL A 67 5.75 -21.05 2.80
C VAL A 67 5.04 -20.90 1.45
N ALA A 68 4.76 -22.02 0.78
CA ALA A 68 4.14 -22.04 -0.55
C ALA A 68 2.65 -21.58 -0.56
N ASP A 69 2.14 -21.10 0.58
CA ASP A 69 0.73 -20.81 0.82
C ASP A 69 0.54 -19.31 1.08
N GLY A 70 -0.13 -18.62 0.15
CA GLY A 70 -0.52 -17.22 0.32
C GLY A 70 -1.39 -16.99 1.57
N GLN A 71 -2.20 -17.97 1.94
CA GLN A 71 -3.10 -17.84 3.09
C GLN A 71 -2.36 -17.89 4.42
N ALA A 72 -1.34 -18.74 4.53
CA ALA A 72 -0.46 -18.77 5.69
C ALA A 72 0.35 -17.47 5.84
N ARG A 73 0.85 -16.89 4.73
CA ARG A 73 1.55 -15.60 4.74
C ARG A 73 0.63 -14.46 5.19
N LEU A 74 -0.60 -14.41 4.67
CA LEU A 74 -1.62 -13.46 5.13
C LEU A 74 -1.97 -13.65 6.61
N SER A 75 -2.06 -14.90 7.09
CA SER A 75 -2.29 -15.18 8.50
C SER A 75 -1.17 -14.63 9.38
N THR A 76 0.09 -14.74 8.95
CA THR A 76 1.24 -14.15 9.66
C THR A 76 1.10 -12.63 9.75
N ILE A 77 0.77 -11.95 8.64
CA ILE A 77 0.58 -10.49 8.62
C ILE A 77 -0.52 -10.08 9.61
N ARG A 78 -1.66 -10.77 9.61
CA ARG A 78 -2.78 -10.49 10.53
C ARG A 78 -2.37 -10.66 11.99
N VAL A 79 -1.79 -11.80 12.34
CA VAL A 79 -1.39 -12.10 13.73
C VAL A 79 -0.38 -11.07 14.26
N LEU A 80 0.66 -10.75 13.49
CA LEU A 80 1.68 -9.79 13.92
C LEU A 80 1.12 -8.36 14.00
N THR A 81 0.23 -7.98 13.07
CA THR A 81 -0.41 -6.66 13.11
C THR A 81 -1.33 -6.54 14.32
N ASP A 82 -2.17 -7.53 14.60
CA ASP A 82 -3.09 -7.53 15.73
C ASP A 82 -2.34 -7.44 17.07
N ALA A 83 -1.25 -8.21 17.21
CA ALA A 83 -0.38 -8.14 18.38
C ALA A 83 0.24 -6.73 18.55
N ALA A 84 0.75 -6.13 17.46
CA ALA A 84 1.31 -4.79 17.48
C ALA A 84 0.27 -3.72 17.88
N LEU A 85 -0.97 -3.83 17.38
CA LEU A 85 -2.09 -2.94 17.71
C LEU A 85 -2.46 -3.06 19.20
N GLN A 86 -2.46 -4.28 19.75
CA GLN A 86 -2.68 -4.57 21.17
C GLN A 86 -1.52 -4.13 22.07
N GLY A 87 -0.38 -3.69 21.51
CA GLY A 87 0.79 -3.28 22.26
C GLY A 87 1.64 -4.42 22.79
N GLU A 88 1.50 -5.60 22.19
CA GLU A 88 2.31 -6.77 22.49
C GLU A 88 3.59 -6.77 21.63
N PRO A 89 4.75 -7.17 22.18
CA PRO A 89 5.95 -7.35 21.37
C PRO A 89 5.75 -8.48 20.36
N THR A 90 5.99 -8.19 19.09
CA THR A 90 5.83 -9.14 17.99
C THR A 90 7.12 -9.90 17.68
N GLY A 91 8.27 -9.35 18.10
CA GLY A 91 9.59 -9.85 17.75
C GLY A 91 10.06 -9.44 16.35
N ASP A 92 9.25 -8.68 15.60
CA ASP A 92 9.64 -8.05 14.35
C ASP A 92 9.56 -6.52 14.49
N PRO A 93 10.69 -5.80 14.38
CA PRO A 93 10.72 -4.36 14.59
C PRO A 93 9.81 -3.53 13.69
N ALA A 94 9.48 -4.02 12.49
CA ALA A 94 8.58 -3.30 11.60
C ALA A 94 7.16 -3.24 12.19
N PHE A 95 6.69 -4.36 12.76
CA PHE A 95 5.38 -4.44 13.42
C PHE A 95 5.39 -3.72 14.77
N ASP A 96 6.45 -3.88 15.57
CA ASP A 96 6.58 -3.18 16.86
C ASP A 96 6.58 -1.65 16.68
N GLY A 97 7.31 -1.17 15.67
CA GLY A 97 7.34 0.24 15.26
C GLY A 97 6.00 0.75 14.76
N PHE A 98 5.26 -0.06 14.02
CA PHE A 98 3.91 0.28 13.58
C PHE A 98 2.94 0.42 14.74
N GLY A 99 2.90 -0.55 15.66
CA GLY A 99 2.07 -0.48 16.86
C GLY A 99 2.33 0.79 17.69
N LEU A 100 3.60 1.21 17.80
CA LEU A 100 3.98 2.47 18.42
C LEU A 100 3.33 3.69 17.74
N VAL A 101 3.44 3.80 16.41
CA VAL A 101 2.86 4.93 15.65
C VAL A 101 1.34 4.95 15.73
N MET A 102 0.69 3.79 15.60
CA MET A 102 -0.77 3.65 15.68
C MET A 102 -1.31 4.22 16.99
N ARG A 103 -0.66 3.88 18.12
CA ARG A 103 -1.04 4.41 19.45
C ARG A 103 -0.73 5.88 19.62
N GLU A 104 0.44 6.34 19.19
CA GLU A 104 0.86 7.75 19.35
C GLU A 104 -0.03 8.73 18.61
N CYS A 105 -0.51 8.33 17.43
CA CYS A 105 -1.29 9.19 16.55
C CYS A 105 -2.79 8.87 16.62
N ALA A 106 -3.20 7.94 17.51
CA ALA A 106 -4.58 7.46 17.64
C ALA A 106 -5.21 7.07 16.28
N ILE A 107 -4.42 6.40 15.43
CA ILE A 107 -4.87 5.99 14.10
C ILE A 107 -5.90 4.87 14.27
N PRO A 108 -7.08 4.97 13.64
CA PRO A 108 -8.06 3.90 13.67
C PRO A 108 -7.52 2.60 13.07
N GLU A 109 -7.62 1.51 13.83
CA GLU A 109 -7.12 0.17 13.45
C GLU A 109 -7.71 -0.34 12.12
N ARG A 110 -8.92 0.13 11.75
CA ARG A 110 -9.56 -0.21 10.47
C ARG A 110 -8.62 -0.01 9.28
N TYR A 111 -7.83 1.06 9.25
CA TYR A 111 -6.97 1.34 8.09
C TYR A 111 -5.85 0.30 7.94
N ALA A 112 -5.37 -0.27 9.06
CA ALA A 112 -4.42 -1.37 9.02
C ALA A 112 -5.06 -2.62 8.41
N HIS A 113 -6.28 -2.95 8.86
CA HIS A 113 -7.02 -4.11 8.35
C HIS A 113 -7.47 -3.92 6.89
N ASP A 114 -7.82 -2.70 6.50
CA ASP A 114 -8.17 -2.35 5.12
C ASP A 114 -6.98 -2.58 4.18
N LEU A 115 -5.77 -2.22 4.60
CA LEU A 115 -4.55 -2.55 3.83
C LEU A 115 -4.34 -4.07 3.72
N ILE A 116 -4.55 -4.79 4.83
CA ILE A 116 -4.42 -6.25 4.85
C ILE A 116 -5.44 -6.94 3.92
N GLU A 117 -6.63 -6.37 3.73
CA GLU A 117 -7.58 -6.89 2.75
C GLU A 117 -7.08 -6.77 1.31
N GLY A 118 -6.27 -5.73 1.01
CA GLY A 118 -5.55 -5.63 -0.27
C GLY A 118 -4.63 -6.84 -0.51
N PHE A 119 -3.79 -7.19 0.47
CA PHE A 119 -2.96 -8.39 0.40
C PHE A 119 -3.79 -9.68 0.29
N ALA A 120 -4.99 -9.70 0.90
CA ALA A 120 -5.89 -10.85 0.82
C ALA A 120 -6.48 -11.04 -0.58
N LEU A 121 -6.77 -9.95 -1.30
CA LEU A 121 -7.19 -10.00 -2.71
C LEU A 121 -6.07 -10.55 -3.59
N ASP A 122 -4.85 -10.05 -3.41
CA ASP A 122 -3.67 -10.49 -4.14
C ASP A 122 -3.36 -11.98 -3.92
N ALA A 123 -3.42 -12.44 -2.67
CA ALA A 123 -3.21 -13.84 -2.31
C ALA A 123 -4.24 -14.80 -2.95
N ARG A 124 -5.38 -14.28 -3.41
CA ARG A 124 -6.45 -15.02 -4.10
C ARG A 124 -6.39 -14.85 -5.62
N GLU A 125 -5.35 -14.21 -6.16
CA GLU A 125 -5.20 -13.91 -7.60
C GLU A 125 -6.40 -13.15 -8.16
N TRP A 126 -6.98 -12.26 -7.33
CA TRP A 126 -8.19 -11.53 -7.66
C TRP A 126 -8.00 -10.58 -8.84
N ARG A 127 -9.08 -10.33 -9.59
CA ARG A 127 -9.14 -9.39 -10.72
C ARG A 127 -10.39 -8.52 -10.64
N PRO A 128 -10.30 -7.21 -10.93
CA PRO A 128 -11.45 -6.33 -10.90
C PRO A 128 -12.40 -6.61 -12.06
N ARG A 129 -13.69 -6.78 -11.76
CA ARG A 129 -14.71 -6.86 -12.82
C ARG A 129 -15.02 -5.48 -13.39
N SER A 130 -15.24 -4.52 -12.49
CA SER A 130 -15.65 -3.15 -12.80
C SER A 130 -14.61 -2.09 -12.40
N GLU A 131 -14.78 -0.86 -12.87
CA GLU A 131 -13.98 0.29 -12.40
C GLU A 131 -14.11 0.49 -10.88
N ALA A 132 -15.31 0.29 -10.32
CA ALA A 132 -15.56 0.42 -8.89
C ALA A 132 -14.78 -0.62 -8.08
N ASP A 133 -14.65 -1.85 -8.59
CA ASP A 133 -13.85 -2.89 -7.96
C ASP A 133 -12.36 -2.52 -7.97
N MET A 134 -11.85 -2.02 -9.11
CA MET A 134 -10.47 -1.53 -9.21
C MET A 134 -10.21 -0.37 -8.23
N LEU A 135 -11.13 0.58 -8.11
CA LEU A 135 -11.00 1.69 -7.16
C LEU A 135 -11.05 1.21 -5.70
N ARG A 136 -11.88 0.22 -5.38
CA ARG A 136 -11.88 -0.42 -4.05
C ARG A 136 -10.53 -1.09 -3.77
N TYR A 137 -9.95 -1.78 -4.74
CA TYR A 137 -8.60 -2.32 -4.61
C TYR A 137 -7.57 -1.21 -4.36
N CYS A 138 -7.62 -0.11 -5.13
CA CYS A 138 -6.74 1.04 -4.94
C CYS A 138 -6.88 1.66 -3.54
N TYR A 139 -8.10 1.69 -2.99
CA TYR A 139 -8.33 2.12 -1.62
C TYR A 139 -7.57 1.23 -0.64
N HIS A 140 -7.73 -0.08 -0.74
CA HIS A 140 -7.07 -1.03 0.17
C HIS A 140 -5.56 -0.88 0.12
N VAL A 141 -4.95 -0.88 -1.08
CA VAL A 141 -3.47 -0.92 -1.18
C VAL A 141 -2.79 0.44 -1.07
N ALA A 142 -3.52 1.55 -1.18
CA ALA A 142 -2.92 2.89 -1.14
C ALA A 142 -3.77 3.96 -0.44
N GLY A 143 -5.09 3.99 -0.67
CA GLY A 143 -5.98 4.96 -0.03
C GLY A 143 -5.95 4.90 1.50
N ALA A 144 -6.00 3.70 2.08
CA ALA A 144 -5.89 3.48 3.52
C ALA A 144 -4.55 3.99 4.09
N VAL A 145 -3.45 3.81 3.35
CA VAL A 145 -2.14 4.37 3.71
C VAL A 145 -2.15 5.89 3.65
N GLY A 146 -2.80 6.49 2.66
CA GLY A 146 -3.03 7.93 2.58
C GLY A 146 -3.72 8.49 3.82
N CYS A 147 -4.78 7.82 4.31
CA CYS A 147 -5.45 8.20 5.55
C CYS A 147 -4.55 8.08 6.78
N MET A 148 -3.78 6.98 6.91
CA MET A 148 -2.82 6.83 8.01
C MET A 148 -1.74 7.93 7.98
N MET A 149 -1.24 8.27 6.79
CA MET A 149 -0.29 9.36 6.58
C MET A 149 -0.87 10.72 6.96
N ALA A 150 -2.13 11.02 6.61
CA ALA A 150 -2.76 12.27 7.01
C ALA A 150 -2.87 12.40 8.55
N ILE A 151 -3.30 11.33 9.21
CA ILE A 151 -3.46 11.32 10.68
C ILE A 151 -2.10 11.46 11.37
N LEU A 152 -1.05 10.74 10.92
CA LEU A 152 0.27 10.87 11.54
C LEU A 152 0.91 12.25 11.32
N MET A 153 0.49 12.97 10.27
CA MET A 153 0.84 14.36 9.99
C MET A 153 0.00 15.38 10.78
N GLY A 154 -0.96 14.92 11.58
CA GLY A 154 -1.71 15.75 12.53
C GLY A 154 -3.15 16.06 12.12
N VAL A 155 -3.69 15.44 11.06
CA VAL A 155 -5.13 15.54 10.75
C VAL A 155 -5.93 14.79 11.83
N ASP A 156 -7.02 15.38 12.29
CA ASP A 156 -7.91 14.76 13.27
C ASP A 156 -8.54 13.49 12.66
N PRO A 157 -8.51 12.32 13.35
CA PRO A 157 -9.14 11.10 12.85
C PRO A 157 -10.65 11.19 12.56
N GLY A 158 -11.33 12.21 13.10
CA GLY A 158 -12.74 12.53 12.83
C GLY A 158 -12.96 13.56 11.71
N ASP A 159 -11.90 14.14 11.13
CA ASP A 159 -12.00 15.03 9.97
C ASP A 159 -12.12 14.20 8.67
N GLU A 160 -13.30 13.60 8.48
CA GLU A 160 -13.60 12.75 7.32
C GLU A 160 -13.36 13.47 5.98
N ALA A 161 -13.62 14.78 5.90
CA ALA A 161 -13.45 15.55 4.67
C ALA A 161 -11.98 15.61 4.22
N THR A 162 -11.06 15.90 5.16
CA THR A 162 -9.63 15.91 4.86
C THR A 162 -9.09 14.50 4.61
N LEU A 163 -9.58 13.50 5.36
CA LEU A 163 -9.19 12.10 5.16
C LEU A 163 -9.65 11.55 3.81
N ASP A 164 -10.82 11.93 3.32
CA ASP A 164 -11.27 11.59 1.96
C ASP A 164 -10.33 12.16 0.91
N ARG A 165 -9.82 13.39 1.08
CA ARG A 165 -8.85 13.98 0.15
C ARG A 165 -7.49 13.27 0.22
N ALA A 166 -7.08 12.84 1.41
CA ALA A 166 -5.87 12.03 1.57
C ALA A 166 -6.01 10.64 0.92
N CYS A 167 -7.19 10.03 1.02
CA CYS A 167 -7.56 8.80 0.34
C CYS A 167 -7.46 8.97 -1.18
N ASP A 168 -8.02 10.05 -1.73
CA ASP A 168 -7.94 10.37 -3.16
C ASP A 168 -6.51 10.43 -3.67
N LEU A 169 -5.57 11.01 -2.90
CA LEU A 169 -4.17 11.03 -3.29
C LEU A 169 -3.58 9.61 -3.36
N GLY A 170 -3.95 8.74 -2.41
CA GLY A 170 -3.58 7.33 -2.44
C GLY A 170 -4.14 6.61 -3.67
N LEU A 171 -5.41 6.86 -4.02
CA LEU A 171 -6.02 6.34 -5.25
C LEU A 171 -5.28 6.82 -6.50
N ALA A 172 -4.95 8.11 -6.58
CA ALA A 172 -4.20 8.68 -7.69
C ALA A 172 -2.85 7.97 -7.90
N PHE A 173 -2.08 7.75 -6.83
CA PHE A 173 -0.81 7.06 -6.91
C PHE A 173 -0.96 5.61 -7.35
N GLN A 174 -1.97 4.88 -6.84
CA GLN A 174 -2.14 3.50 -7.24
C GLN A 174 -2.63 3.35 -8.69
N LEU A 175 -3.52 4.23 -9.14
CA LEU A 175 -3.93 4.28 -10.55
C LEU A 175 -2.73 4.57 -11.47
N ALA A 176 -1.84 5.48 -11.06
CA ALA A 176 -0.61 5.76 -11.79
C ALA A 176 0.35 4.55 -11.82
N ASN A 177 0.47 3.80 -10.72
CA ASN A 177 1.24 2.55 -10.69
C ASN A 177 0.64 1.52 -11.66
N ILE A 178 -0.68 1.27 -11.60
CA ILE A 178 -1.36 0.34 -12.51
C ILE A 178 -1.14 0.76 -13.97
N ALA A 179 -1.23 2.05 -14.29
CA ALA A 179 -1.02 2.55 -15.65
C ALA A 179 0.42 2.34 -16.15
N ARG A 180 1.40 2.48 -15.24
CA ARG A 180 2.83 2.34 -15.53
C ARG A 180 3.24 0.88 -15.72
N ASP A 181 2.69 -0.01 -14.88
CA ASP A 181 3.22 -1.36 -14.66
C ASP A 181 2.37 -2.48 -15.31
N ILE A 182 1.46 -2.15 -16.24
CA ILE A 182 0.58 -3.13 -16.93
C ILE A 182 1.37 -4.33 -17.47
N SER A 183 2.56 -4.11 -18.03
CA SER A 183 3.37 -5.18 -18.62
C SER A 183 4.03 -6.05 -17.55
N GLU A 184 4.54 -5.44 -16.49
CA GLU A 184 5.18 -6.09 -15.36
C GLU A 184 4.17 -6.93 -14.57
N ASP A 185 2.97 -6.39 -14.37
CA ASP A 185 1.85 -7.08 -13.71
C ASP A 185 1.45 -8.34 -14.49
N GLU A 186 1.30 -8.27 -15.81
CA GLU A 186 0.98 -9.45 -16.63
C GLU A 186 2.07 -10.51 -16.59
N ALA A 187 3.34 -10.09 -16.62
CA ALA A 187 4.49 -10.99 -16.48
C ALA A 187 4.49 -11.70 -15.11
N ALA A 188 3.92 -11.07 -14.08
CA ALA A 188 3.68 -11.65 -12.76
C ALA A 188 2.35 -12.41 -12.64
N GLY A 189 1.58 -12.56 -13.74
CA GLY A 189 0.29 -13.26 -13.76
C GLY A 189 -0.89 -12.43 -13.22
N ARG A 190 -0.68 -11.15 -12.94
CA ARG A 190 -1.65 -10.22 -12.36
C ARG A 190 -2.33 -9.39 -13.45
N CYS A 191 -3.52 -8.85 -13.16
CA CYS A 191 -4.21 -7.91 -14.03
C CYS A 191 -5.18 -7.05 -13.21
N TYR A 192 -4.92 -5.74 -13.17
CA TYR A 192 -5.74 -4.78 -12.44
C TYR A 192 -6.59 -3.89 -13.36
N LEU A 193 -6.59 -4.17 -14.67
CA LEU A 193 -7.54 -3.56 -15.59
C LEU A 193 -8.93 -4.18 -15.38
N PRO A 194 -10.00 -3.38 -15.28
CA PRO A 194 -11.36 -3.90 -15.20
C PRO A 194 -11.69 -4.83 -16.38
N GLU A 195 -12.27 -5.99 -16.11
CA GLU A 195 -12.75 -6.93 -17.13
C GLU A 195 -13.71 -6.25 -18.11
N GLU A 196 -14.60 -5.39 -17.61
CA GLU A 196 -15.53 -4.61 -18.43
C GLU A 196 -14.81 -3.73 -19.47
N TRP A 197 -13.68 -3.12 -19.10
CA TRP A 197 -12.89 -2.30 -20.03
C TRP A 197 -12.17 -3.14 -21.09
N LEU A 198 -11.71 -4.33 -20.71
CA LEU A 198 -11.09 -5.26 -21.67
C LEU A 198 -12.13 -5.73 -22.69
N VAL A 199 -13.35 -6.04 -22.24
CA VAL A 199 -14.48 -6.41 -23.10
C VAL A 199 -14.87 -5.26 -24.04
N GLU A 200 -14.95 -4.02 -23.55
CA GLU A 200 -15.24 -2.82 -24.36
C GLU A 200 -14.25 -2.68 -25.54
N MET A 201 -13.00 -3.11 -25.35
CA MET A 201 -11.93 -3.00 -26.32
C MET A 201 -11.75 -4.25 -27.21
N ASP A 202 -12.65 -5.24 -27.10
CA ASP A 202 -12.53 -6.56 -27.73
C ASP A 202 -11.21 -7.27 -27.40
N VAL A 203 -10.77 -7.19 -26.14
CA VAL A 203 -9.56 -7.84 -25.64
C VAL A 203 -9.92 -9.14 -24.93
N PRO A 204 -9.51 -10.31 -25.44
CA PRO A 204 -9.75 -11.57 -24.76
C PRO A 204 -9.08 -11.63 -23.37
N PRO A 205 -9.69 -12.29 -22.38
CA PRO A 205 -9.08 -12.50 -21.08
C PRO A 205 -7.69 -13.13 -21.20
N GLY A 206 -6.70 -12.54 -20.52
CA GLY A 206 -5.31 -13.03 -20.54
C GLY A 206 -4.52 -12.72 -21.82
N GLU A 207 -5.09 -12.01 -22.79
CA GLU A 207 -4.39 -11.64 -24.03
C GLU A 207 -3.98 -10.16 -24.10
N HIS A 208 -4.20 -9.41 -23.03
CA HIS A 208 -4.06 -7.96 -23.02
C HIS A 208 -2.65 -7.46 -23.38
N MET A 209 -1.59 -8.25 -23.14
CA MET A 209 -0.21 -7.90 -23.52
C MET A 209 0.24 -8.40 -24.90
N LYS A 210 -0.62 -9.08 -25.67
CA LYS A 210 -0.27 -9.57 -26.99
C LYS A 210 0.02 -8.39 -27.95
N PRO A 211 0.97 -8.54 -28.91
CA PRO A 211 1.40 -7.42 -29.76
C PRO A 211 0.26 -6.68 -30.48
N TRP A 212 -0.79 -7.40 -30.91
CA TRP A 212 -1.95 -6.84 -31.60
C TRP A 212 -2.91 -6.04 -30.68
N VAL A 213 -2.78 -6.17 -29.36
CA VAL A 213 -3.61 -5.46 -28.37
C VAL A 213 -2.95 -4.15 -27.90
N ARG A 214 -1.63 -4.01 -28.05
CA ARG A 214 -0.86 -2.85 -27.55
C ARG A 214 -1.45 -1.46 -27.88
N PRO A 215 -1.99 -1.18 -29.09
CA PRO A 215 -2.63 0.11 -29.35
C PRO A 215 -3.86 0.38 -28.48
N ARG A 216 -4.63 -0.67 -28.15
CA ARG A 216 -5.79 -0.59 -27.25
C ARG A 216 -5.36 -0.39 -25.80
N LEU A 217 -4.27 -1.01 -25.39
CA LEU A 217 -3.68 -0.78 -24.06
C LEU A 217 -3.26 0.68 -23.87
N ALA A 218 -2.72 1.34 -24.90
CA ALA A 218 -2.38 2.76 -24.78
C ALA A 218 -3.61 3.63 -24.44
N ILE A 219 -4.79 3.26 -24.94
CA ILE A 219 -6.06 3.93 -24.62
C ILE A 219 -6.44 3.66 -23.17
N LEU A 220 -6.34 2.41 -22.70
CA LEU A 220 -6.67 2.05 -21.31
C LEU A 220 -5.66 2.66 -20.31
N ALA A 221 -4.36 2.67 -20.63
CA ALA A 221 -3.34 3.33 -19.84
C ALA A 221 -3.58 4.85 -19.76
N ARG A 222 -4.03 5.47 -20.87
CA ARG A 222 -4.44 6.87 -20.85
C ARG A 222 -5.68 7.08 -19.98
N ARG A 223 -6.68 6.21 -20.06
CA ARG A 223 -7.88 6.24 -19.21
C ARG A 223 -7.49 6.19 -17.72
N LEU A 224 -6.58 5.30 -17.34
CA LEU A 224 -6.05 5.23 -15.97
C LEU A 224 -5.30 6.51 -15.57
N ALA A 225 -4.44 7.03 -16.44
CA ALA A 225 -3.69 8.27 -16.18
C ALA A 225 -4.61 9.49 -16.02
N ASP A 226 -5.65 9.60 -16.84
CA ASP A 226 -6.64 10.68 -16.74
C ASP A 226 -7.44 10.55 -15.43
N ARG A 227 -7.78 9.32 -14.99
CA ARG A 227 -8.39 9.08 -13.67
C ARG A 227 -7.46 9.44 -12.52
N ALA A 228 -6.19 9.04 -12.60
CA ALA A 228 -5.18 9.39 -11.60
C ALA A 228 -5.05 10.91 -11.44
N ALA A 229 -5.02 11.65 -12.56
CA ALA A 229 -4.98 13.11 -12.55
C ALA A 229 -6.23 13.73 -11.91
N ALA A 230 -7.43 13.18 -12.16
CA ALA A 230 -8.66 13.66 -11.54
C ALA A 230 -8.66 13.47 -10.00
N TYR A 231 -8.15 12.32 -9.52
CA TYR A 231 -8.00 12.10 -8.08
C TYR A 231 -6.90 12.98 -7.47
N GLU A 232 -5.80 13.24 -8.18
CA GLU A 232 -4.77 14.17 -7.74
C GLU A 232 -5.34 15.60 -7.61
N GLU A 233 -6.14 16.05 -8.58
CA GLU A 233 -6.82 17.35 -8.52
C GLU A 233 -7.78 17.40 -7.32
N SER A 234 -8.56 16.34 -7.11
CA SER A 234 -9.46 16.24 -5.97
C SER A 234 -8.73 16.33 -4.62
N ALA A 235 -7.59 15.66 -4.50
CA ALA A 235 -6.77 15.66 -3.29
C ALA A 235 -6.21 17.04 -2.93
N ARG A 236 -5.97 17.92 -3.91
CA ARG A 236 -5.45 19.29 -3.66
C ARG A 236 -6.41 20.15 -2.84
N HIS A 237 -7.70 19.83 -2.81
CA HIS A 237 -8.64 20.54 -1.96
C HIS A 237 -8.44 20.27 -0.46
N GLY A 238 -7.71 19.21 -0.09
CA GLY A 238 -7.40 18.86 1.29
C GLY A 238 -6.17 19.57 1.86
N THR A 239 -5.33 20.16 1.02
CA THR A 239 -4.23 21.02 1.50
C THR A 239 -4.82 22.40 1.77
N GLY A 240 -4.96 22.78 3.04
CA GLY A 240 -5.40 24.13 3.41
C GLY A 240 -4.62 25.21 2.64
N ALA A 241 -5.33 26.26 2.22
CA ALA A 241 -4.75 27.38 1.48
C ALA A 241 -3.67 28.14 2.26
#